data_AF-A0A7K3WNT4-F1
#
_entry.id   AF-A0A7K3WNT4-F1
#
_cell.length_a   1.000
_cell.length_b   1.000
_cell.length_c   1.000
_cell.angle_alpha   90.00
_cell.angle_beta   90.00
_cell.angle_gamma   90.00
#
_symmetry.space_group_name_H-M   'P 1'
#
loop_
_entity.id
_entity.type
_entity.pdbx_description
1 polymer ?
#
loop_
_entity_poly.entity_id
_entity_poly.type
_entity_poly.pdbx_seq_one_letter_code
_entity_poly.pdbx_strand_id
1 'polypeptide(L)'
;MDRYDSLILEIIQTHKLESPERKKIHLRKLEKTFWEEIETNGELTIGQGRVGERITKLYVNGLIENKDGYGLTRKGRAQLSVLAQEN
;
A
#
# COMPACT_ATOMS: atom_id res chain seq x y z
N MET A 1 -4.07 7.42 -10.05
CA MET A 1 -3.97 6.45 -8.94
C MET A 1 -5.39 6.23 -8.47
N ASP A 2 -5.83 4.99 -8.29
CA ASP A 2 -7.18 4.72 -7.76
C ASP A 2 -7.13 4.45 -6.24
N ARG A 3 -8.30 4.24 -5.63
CA ARG A 3 -8.43 3.98 -4.18
C ARG A 3 -7.57 2.80 -3.72
N TYR A 4 -7.44 1.74 -4.51
CA TYR A 4 -6.70 0.54 -4.11
C TYR A 4 -5.19 0.74 -4.18
N ASP A 5 -4.72 1.50 -5.17
CA ASP A 5 -3.32 1.94 -5.21
C ASP A 5 -3.00 2.79 -3.96
N SER A 6 -3.90 3.70 -3.56
CA SER A 6 -3.76 4.51 -2.34
C SER A 6 -3.76 3.65 -1.08
N LEU A 7 -4.68 2.69 -0.98
CA LEU A 7 -4.77 1.74 0.15
C LEU A 7 -3.47 0.98 0.38
N ILE A 8 -2.79 0.53 -0.69
CA ILE A 8 -1.49 -0.16 -0.57
C ILE A 8 -0.44 0.79 0.05
N LEU A 9 -0.41 2.06 -0.36
CA LEU A 9 0.52 3.04 0.20
C LEU A 9 0.22 3.29 1.69
N GLU A 10 -1.06 3.38 2.05
CA GLU A 10 -1.53 3.55 3.43
C GLU A 10 -1.14 2.37 4.30
N ILE A 11 -1.39 1.13 3.86
CA ILE A 11 -1.01 -0.08 4.61
C ILE A 11 0.49 -0.11 4.88
N ILE A 12 1.33 0.24 3.89
CA ILE A 12 2.79 0.30 4.07
C ILE A 12 3.16 1.39 5.09
N GLN A 13 2.51 2.56 5.02
CA GLN A 13 2.74 3.66 5.95
C GLN A 13 2.33 3.30 7.38
N THR A 14 1.14 2.74 7.56
CA THR A 14 0.59 2.29 8.85
C THR A 14 1.49 1.21 9.45
N HIS A 15 1.86 0.20 8.69
CA HIS A 15 2.77 -0.85 9.17
C HIS A 15 4.10 -0.29 9.66
N LYS A 16 4.67 0.68 8.96
CA LYS A 16 5.93 1.34 9.36
C LYS A 16 5.76 2.11 10.69
N LEU A 17 4.61 2.72 10.93
CA LEU A 17 4.34 3.48 12.16
C LEU A 17 4.12 2.56 13.36
N GLU A 18 3.44 1.44 13.14
CA GLU A 18 3.08 0.48 14.20
C GLU A 18 4.17 -0.52 14.52
N SER A 19 5.07 -0.81 13.57
CA SER A 19 6.10 -1.83 13.76
C SER A 19 7.26 -1.31 14.62
N PRO A 20 7.74 -2.12 15.59
CA PRO A 20 9.00 -1.84 16.28
C PRO A 20 10.12 -1.60 15.28
N GLU A 21 10.94 -0.58 15.52
CA GLU A 21 12.07 -0.18 14.66
C GLU A 21 11.68 0.27 13.24
N ARG A 22 10.39 0.56 12.98
CA ARG A 22 9.89 1.04 11.67
C ARG A 22 10.22 0.08 10.52
N LYS A 23 10.09 -1.22 10.79
CA LYS A 23 10.36 -2.30 9.82
C LYS A 23 9.48 -2.18 8.58
N LYS A 24 10.02 -2.69 7.48
CA LYS A 24 9.32 -2.81 6.20
C LYS A 24 8.32 -3.96 6.23
N ILE A 25 7.24 -3.83 5.45
CA ILE A 25 6.19 -4.84 5.39
C ILE A 25 6.55 -5.95 4.40
N HIS A 26 6.37 -7.21 4.79
CA HIS A 26 6.59 -8.34 3.90
C HIS A 26 5.38 -8.54 2.97
N LEU A 27 5.61 -9.08 1.77
CA LEU A 27 4.57 -9.29 0.75
C LEU A 27 3.32 -9.96 1.34
N ARG A 28 3.50 -11.09 2.03
CA ARG A 28 2.42 -11.87 2.62
C ARG A 28 1.54 -11.07 3.58
N LYS A 29 2.16 -10.20 4.39
CA LYS A 29 1.42 -9.35 5.34
C LYS A 29 0.70 -8.22 4.60
N LEU A 30 1.35 -7.62 3.61
CA LEU A 30 0.76 -6.57 2.77
C LEU A 30 -0.49 -7.07 2.03
N GLU A 31 -0.38 -8.23 1.36
CA GLU A 31 -1.50 -8.82 0.63
C GLU A 31 -2.64 -9.21 1.57
N LYS A 32 -2.32 -9.82 2.72
CA LYS A 32 -3.32 -10.19 3.72
C LYS A 32 -4.09 -8.96 4.21
N THR A 33 -3.39 -7.92 4.68
CA THR A 33 -4.02 -6.70 5.18
C THR A 33 -4.83 -5.99 4.09
N PHE A 34 -4.35 -6.00 2.84
CA PHE A 34 -5.12 -5.46 1.72
C PHE A 34 -6.46 -6.19 1.57
N TRP A 35 -6.47 -7.52 1.55
CA TRP A 35 -7.71 -8.28 1.41
C TRP A 35 -8.66 -8.11 2.60
N GLU A 36 -8.15 -8.04 3.83
CA GLU A 36 -8.95 -7.78 5.04
C GLU A 36 -9.68 -6.42 4.94
N GLU A 37 -9.01 -5.38 4.43
CA GLU A 37 -9.63 -4.07 4.21
C GLU A 37 -10.68 -4.08 3.09
N ILE A 38 -10.45 -4.83 2.01
CA ILE A 38 -11.43 -4.99 0.92
C ILE A 38 -12.69 -5.69 1.43
N GLU A 39 -12.53 -6.78 2.18
CA GLU A 39 -13.63 -7.54 2.76
C GLU A 39 -14.44 -6.69 3.73
N THR A 40 -13.77 -5.89 4.58
CA THR A 40 -14.42 -5.04 5.59
C THR A 40 -15.23 -3.91 4.95
N ASN A 41 -14.75 -3.32 3.85
CA ASN A 41 -15.42 -2.20 3.19
C ASN A 41 -16.51 -2.62 2.19
N GLY A 42 -16.79 -3.92 2.03
CA GLY A 42 -17.90 -4.43 1.21
C GLY A 42 -17.76 -4.22 -0.31
N GLU A 43 -16.64 -3.68 -0.79
CA GLU A 43 -16.35 -3.45 -2.21
C GLU A 43 -15.70 -4.68 -2.86
N LEU A 44 -16.44 -5.79 -2.90
CA LEU A 44 -15.97 -7.01 -3.57
C LEU A 44 -16.28 -6.95 -5.07
N THR A 45 -15.49 -6.16 -5.81
CA THR A 45 -15.33 -6.44 -7.25
C THR A 45 -14.04 -7.22 -7.48
N ILE A 46 -14.20 -8.52 -7.76
CA ILE A 46 -13.10 -9.49 -8.00
C ILE A 46 -12.09 -8.97 -9.05
N GLY A 47 -12.51 -8.08 -9.96
CA GLY A 47 -11.65 -7.46 -10.96
C GLY A 47 -10.67 -6.39 -10.43
N GLN A 48 -10.96 -5.75 -9.30
CA GLN A 48 -10.15 -4.63 -8.78
C GLN A 48 -9.10 -5.05 -7.75
N GLY A 49 -9.22 -6.25 -7.18
CA GLY A 49 -8.31 -6.84 -6.18
C GLY A 49 -7.02 -7.44 -6.75
N ARG A 50 -6.54 -7.00 -7.93
CA ARG A 50 -5.26 -7.46 -8.51
C ARG A 50 -4.05 -6.90 -7.76
N VAL A 51 -3.94 -7.21 -6.47
CA VAL A 51 -2.98 -6.62 -5.54
C VAL A 51 -1.53 -6.77 -6.03
N GLY A 52 -1.17 -7.91 -6.62
CA GLY A 52 0.17 -8.12 -7.19
C GLY A 52 0.50 -7.20 -8.36
N GLU A 53 -0.44 -6.99 -9.30
CA GLU A 53 -0.26 -6.04 -10.42
C GLU A 53 -0.14 -4.60 -9.90
N ARG A 54 -0.92 -4.26 -8.88
CA ARG A 54 -0.89 -2.93 -8.24
C ARG A 54 0.43 -2.67 -7.51
N ILE A 55 0.91 -3.63 -6.72
CA ILE A 55 2.23 -3.56 -6.08
C ILE A 55 3.32 -3.36 -7.14
N THR A 56 3.28 -4.15 -8.23
CA THR A 56 4.23 -4.03 -9.34
C THR A 56 4.18 -2.64 -9.97
N LYS A 57 2.98 -2.12 -10.27
CA LYS A 57 2.78 -0.77 -10.81
C LYS A 57 3.33 0.30 -9.88
N LEU A 58 3.08 0.22 -8.58
CA LEU A 58 3.58 1.17 -7.59
C LEU A 58 5.12 1.13 -7.48
N TYR A 59 5.71 -0.07 -7.59
CA TYR A 59 7.16 -0.26 -7.58
C TYR A 59 7.80 0.35 -8.84
N VAL A 60 7.29 0.02 -10.02
CA VAL A 60 7.77 0.56 -11.31
C VAL A 60 7.64 2.08 -11.34
N ASN A 61 6.58 2.65 -10.77
CA ASN A 61 6.38 4.10 -10.69
C ASN A 61 7.25 4.79 -9.63
N GLY A 62 8.07 4.03 -8.89
CA GLY A 62 8.97 4.54 -7.86
C GLY A 62 8.26 5.07 -6.62
N LEU A 63 7.03 4.64 -6.34
CA LEU A 63 6.27 5.03 -5.16
C LEU A 63 6.61 4.15 -3.95
N ILE A 64 6.92 2.88 -4.21
CA ILE A 64 7.40 1.93 -3.21
C ILE A 64 8.75 1.37 -3.64
N GLU A 65 9.52 0.90 -2.68
CA GLU A 65 10.75 0.12 -2.89
C GLU A 65 10.61 -1.25 -2.23
N ASN A 66 11.33 -2.24 -2.74
CA ASN A 66 11.45 -3.56 -2.12
C ASN A 66 12.92 -3.83 -1.81
N LYS A 67 13.30 -3.74 -0.53
CA LYS A 67 14.63 -4.12 -0.02
C LYS A 67 14.40 -4.73 1.35
N ASP A 68 14.35 -6.05 1.40
CA ASP A 68 13.97 -6.85 2.57
C ASP A 68 12.55 -6.50 3.08
N GLY A 69 11.64 -6.29 2.13
CA GLY A 69 10.26 -5.85 2.39
C GLY A 69 9.94 -4.53 1.69
N TYR A 70 8.66 -4.19 1.69
CA TYR A 70 8.13 -3.00 1.05
C TYR A 70 8.17 -1.78 1.97
N GLY A 71 8.61 -0.67 1.40
CA GLY A 71 8.60 0.64 2.05
C GLY A 71 8.28 1.75 1.07
N LEU A 72 7.80 2.88 1.58
CA LEU A 72 7.53 4.06 0.75
C LEU A 72 8.83 4.78 0.38
N THR A 73 8.93 5.21 -0.87
CA THR A 73 9.97 6.15 -1.30
C THR A 73 9.63 7.58 -0.85
N ARG A 74 10.52 8.54 -1.13
CA ARG A 74 10.18 9.97 -0.95
C ARG A 74 8.97 10.36 -1.80
N LYS A 75 8.87 9.85 -3.03
CA LYS A 75 7.76 10.08 -3.95
C LYS A 75 6.45 9.48 -3.42
N GLY A 76 6.50 8.24 -2.91
CA GLY A 76 5.33 7.59 -2.30
C GLY A 76 4.78 8.35 -1.09
N ARG A 77 5.66 8.84 -0.21
CA ARG A 77 5.25 9.66 0.95
C ARG A 77 4.64 10.99 0.53
N ALA A 78 5.21 11.66 -0.47
CA ALA A 78 4.64 12.89 -1.01
C ALA A 78 3.24 12.65 -1.59
N GLN A 79 3.06 11.54 -2.32
CA GLN A 79 1.75 11.17 -2.86
C GLN A 79 0.70 10.95 -1.76
N LEU A 80 1.04 10.23 -0.68
CA LEU A 80 0.15 10.07 0.46
C LEU A 80 -0.22 11.40 1.11
N SER A 81 0.73 12.33 1.22
CA SER A 81 0.46 13.66 1.78
C SER A 81 -0.52 14.47 0.94
N VAL A 82 -0.49 14.32 -0.39
CA VAL A 82 -1.47 14.96 -1.29
C VAL A 82 -2.85 14.35 -1.08
N LEU A 83 -2.94 13.02 -1.04
CA LEU A 83 -4.19 12.31 -0.82
C LEU A 83 -4.84 12.65 0.54
N ALA A 84 -4.03 12.89 1.58
CA ALA A 84 -4.52 13.30 2.90
C ALA A 84 -5.04 14.75 2.95
N GLN A 85 -4.78 15.57 1.94
CA GLN A 85 -5.27 16.96 1.85
C GLN A 85 -6.55 17.09 1.01
N GLU A 86 -6.90 16.05 0.25
CA GLU A 86 -8.07 16.01 -0.64
C GLU A 86 -9.31 15.39 0.03
N ASN A 87 -9.16 14.85 1.24
CA ASN A 87 -10.22 14.33 2.11
C ASN A 87 -10.44 15.26 3.32
#